data_AF-A0A522CAV6-F1
#
_entry.id   AF-A0A522CAV6-F1
#
_cell.length_a   1.000
_cell.length_b   1.000
_cell.length_c   1.000
_cell.angle_alpha   90.00
_cell.angle_beta   90.00
_cell.angle_gamma   90.00
#
_symmetry.space_group_name_H-M   'P 1'
#
loop_
_entity.id
_entity.type
_entity.pdbx_description
1 polymer ?
#
loop_
_entity_poly.entity_id
_entity_poly.type
_entity_poly.pdbx_seq_one_letter_code
_entity_poly.pdbx_strand_id
1 'polypeptide(L)'
;MKKRRPVPIESIPPHILADIGRAVFGQHWQVPLAKTLKVHDRTLRRWANDGGPLELTEPLRVVLEERQKEIHRVLGALTELGEEAA
;
A
#
# COMPACT_ATOMS: atom_id res chain seq x y z
N MET A 1 -16.71 -11.73 -19.70
CA MET A 1 -15.58 -10.93 -19.16
C MET A 1 -16.07 -9.51 -18.94
N LYS A 2 -16.08 -8.99 -17.69
CA LYS A 2 -16.52 -7.61 -17.44
C LYS A 2 -15.48 -6.64 -18.01
N LYS A 3 -15.87 -5.78 -18.96
CA LYS A 3 -15.00 -4.75 -19.55
C LYS A 3 -14.56 -3.81 -18.41
N ARG A 4 -13.24 -3.73 -18.15
CA ARG A 4 -12.69 -2.75 -17.20
C ARG A 4 -12.98 -1.36 -17.76
N ARG A 5 -13.53 -0.45 -16.95
CA ARG A 5 -13.68 0.95 -17.37
C ARG A 5 -12.27 1.53 -17.56
N PRO A 6 -12.04 2.37 -18.58
CA PRO A 6 -10.78 3.08 -18.71
C PRO A 6 -10.58 3.95 -17.47
N VAL A 7 -9.41 3.83 -16.86
CA VAL A 7 -8.99 4.61 -15.70
C VAL A 7 -8.66 6.02 -16.19
N PRO A 8 -9.14 7.09 -15.53
CA PRO A 8 -8.75 8.46 -15.89
C PRO A 8 -7.22 8.63 -15.85
N ILE A 9 -6.65 9.32 -16.83
CA ILE A 9 -5.19 9.58 -16.92
C ILE A 9 -4.67 10.27 -15.63
N GLU A 10 -5.55 11.02 -14.98
CA GLU A 10 -5.30 11.74 -13.73
C GLU A 10 -5.70 10.93 -12.48
N SER A 11 -5.44 9.63 -12.47
CA SER A 11 -5.74 8.79 -11.30
C SER A 11 -4.70 7.71 -11.09
N ILE A 12 -4.52 7.32 -9.83
CA ILE A 12 -3.68 6.19 -9.44
C ILE A 12 -4.34 4.93 -9.99
N PRO A 13 -3.62 4.14 -10.83
CA PRO A 13 -4.17 2.92 -11.37
C PRO A 13 -4.57 1.92 -10.27
N PRO A 14 -5.69 1.19 -10.43
CA PRO A 14 -6.16 0.22 -9.44
C PRO A 14 -5.11 -0.82 -9.02
N HIS A 15 -4.27 -1.26 -9.95
CA HIS A 15 -3.25 -2.26 -9.70
C HIS A 15 -2.12 -1.71 -8.82
N ILE A 16 -1.65 -0.48 -9.08
CA ILE A 16 -0.66 0.20 -8.23
C ILE A 16 -1.20 0.35 -6.81
N LEU A 17 -2.44 0.81 -6.65
CA LEU A 17 -3.06 0.93 -5.32
C LEU A 17 -3.13 -0.42 -4.59
N ALA A 18 -3.45 -1.49 -5.32
CA ALA A 18 -3.49 -2.84 -4.75
C ALA A 18 -2.10 -3.38 -4.38
N ASP A 19 -1.08 -3.12 -5.20
CA ASP A 19 0.29 -3.54 -4.93
C ASP A 19 0.85 -2.84 -3.68
N ILE A 20 0.61 -1.53 -3.56
CA ILE A 20 0.96 -0.75 -2.36
C ILE A 20 0.27 -1.33 -1.12
N GLY A 21 -1.05 -1.53 -1.19
CA GLY A 21 -1.80 -2.10 -0.08
C GLY A 21 -1.25 -3.46 0.36
N ARG A 22 -0.98 -4.35 -0.60
CA ARG A 22 -0.43 -5.69 -0.31
C ARG A 22 0.98 -5.64 0.26
N ALA A 23 1.83 -4.76 -0.24
CA ALA A 23 3.19 -4.60 0.27
C ALA A 23 3.20 -4.16 1.74
N VAL A 24 2.25 -3.29 2.13
CA VAL A 24 2.21 -2.74 3.49
C VAL A 24 1.44 -3.65 4.46
N PHE A 25 0.27 -4.15 4.04
CA PHE A 25 -0.69 -4.81 4.94
C PHE A 25 -1.03 -6.27 4.57
N GLY A 26 -0.44 -6.80 3.51
CA GLY A 26 -0.66 -8.19 3.07
C GLY A 26 -2.01 -8.42 2.36
N GLN A 27 -2.51 -9.65 2.42
CA GLN A 27 -3.67 -10.08 1.63
C GLN A 27 -4.95 -9.28 1.96
N HIS A 28 -5.14 -8.88 3.22
CA HIS A 28 -6.31 -8.17 3.71
C HIS A 28 -6.08 -6.65 3.80
N TRP A 29 -5.44 -6.06 2.79
CA TRP A 29 -4.97 -4.68 2.81
C TRP A 29 -6.03 -3.59 2.79
N GLN A 30 -7.24 -3.86 2.29
CA GLN A 30 -8.23 -2.82 2.01
C GLN A 30 -8.68 -2.10 3.31
N VAL A 31 -9.10 -2.85 4.31
CA VAL A 31 -9.53 -2.27 5.59
C VAL A 31 -8.42 -1.46 6.29
N PRO A 32 -7.20 -1.98 6.49
CA PRO A 32 -6.14 -1.22 7.14
C PRO A 32 -5.68 -0.02 6.31
N LEU A 33 -5.52 -0.14 4.99
CA LEU A 33 -5.15 1.01 4.16
C LEU A 33 -6.23 2.10 4.18
N ALA A 34 -7.52 1.73 4.20
CA ALA A 34 -8.61 2.71 4.30
C ALA A 34 -8.53 3.49 5.61
N LYS A 35 -8.26 2.80 6.73
CA LYS A 35 -8.04 3.44 8.03
C LYS A 35 -6.83 4.37 8.01
N THR A 36 -5.71 3.93 7.45
CA THR A 36 -4.48 4.73 7.33
C THR A 36 -4.69 6.00 6.50
N LEU A 37 -5.36 5.87 5.36
CA LEU A 37 -5.69 7.00 4.48
C LEU A 37 -6.87 7.85 5.00
N LYS A 38 -7.49 7.47 6.13
CA LYS A 38 -8.66 8.12 6.73
C LYS A 38 -9.84 8.23 5.76
N VAL A 39 -10.06 7.20 4.96
CA VAL A 39 -11.19 7.09 4.03
C VAL A 39 -12.12 5.96 4.43
N HIS A 40 -13.37 6.01 3.98
CA HIS A 40 -14.27 4.88 4.18
C HIS A 40 -13.80 3.65 3.38
N ASP A 41 -13.97 2.46 3.97
CA ASP A 41 -13.63 1.18 3.35
C ASP A 41 -14.35 0.96 2.00
N ARG A 42 -15.60 1.44 1.88
CA ARG A 42 -16.34 1.44 0.60
C ARG A 42 -15.64 2.29 -0.47
N THR A 43 -15.06 3.44 -0.09
CA THR A 43 -14.34 4.33 -1.00
C THR A 43 -13.07 3.66 -1.52
N LEU A 44 -12.29 3.04 -0.63
CA LEU A 44 -11.09 2.33 -1.04
C LEU A 44 -11.41 1.11 -1.92
N ARG A 45 -12.45 0.33 -1.57
CA ARG A 45 -12.91 -0.78 -2.44
C ARG A 45 -13.31 -0.33 -3.82
N ARG A 46 -13.92 0.85 -3.95
CA ARG A 46 -14.23 1.45 -5.26
C ARG A 46 -12.94 1.82 -6.00
N TRP A 47 -12.01 2.51 -5.35
CA TRP A 47 -10.73 2.88 -5.96
C TRP A 47 -9.89 1.68 -6.40
N ALA A 48 -9.93 0.58 -5.64
CA ALA A 48 -9.29 -0.69 -6.00
C ALA A 48 -9.82 -1.32 -7.30
N ASN A 49 -10.96 -0.84 -7.83
CA ASN A 49 -11.52 -1.29 -9.11
C ASN A 49 -11.41 -0.21 -10.20
N ASP A 50 -11.67 1.05 -9.85
CA ASP A 50 -11.88 2.14 -10.80
C ASP A 50 -10.71 3.14 -10.89
N GLY A 51 -9.77 3.09 -9.93
CA GLY A 51 -8.68 4.05 -9.80
C GLY A 51 -8.94 5.04 -8.66
N GLY A 52 -7.86 5.49 -8.03
CA GLY A 52 -7.90 6.42 -6.89
C GLY A 52 -7.43 7.83 -7.26
N PRO A 53 -7.79 8.86 -6.48
CA PRO A 53 -7.31 10.22 -6.70
C PRO A 53 -5.77 10.32 -6.67
N LEU A 54 -5.18 11.13 -7.54
CA LEU A 54 -3.72 11.36 -7.59
C LEU A 54 -3.18 12.03 -6.32
N GLU A 55 -4.02 12.76 -5.60
CA GLU A 55 -3.72 13.42 -4.33
C GLU A 55 -3.31 12.42 -3.24
N LEU A 56 -3.62 11.13 -3.43
CA LEU A 56 -3.16 10.07 -2.53
C LEU A 56 -1.71 9.65 -2.76
N THR A 57 -1.05 10.13 -3.81
CA THR A 57 0.34 9.73 -4.12
C THR A 57 1.27 10.03 -2.94
N GLU A 58 1.16 11.21 -2.34
CA GLU A 58 2.01 11.59 -1.22
C GLU A 58 1.65 10.84 0.08
N PRO A 59 0.36 10.74 0.49
CA PRO A 59 -0.04 9.84 1.58
C PRO A 59 0.44 8.39 1.40
N LEU A 60 0.34 7.83 0.20
CA LEU A 60 0.78 6.47 -0.09
C LEU A 60 2.31 6.32 -0.03
N ARG A 61 3.05 7.34 -0.49
CA ARG A 61 4.51 7.41 -0.33
C ARG A 61 4.91 7.34 1.14
N VAL A 62 4.32 8.18 1.99
CA VAL A 62 4.61 8.22 3.43
C VAL A 62 4.41 6.84 4.06
N VAL A 63 3.28 6.17 3.76
CA VAL A 63 2.99 4.84 4.28
C VAL A 63 4.02 3.79 3.84
N LEU A 64 4.50 3.86 2.60
CA LEU A 64 5.55 2.96 2.10
C LEU A 64 6.90 3.23 2.77
N GLU A 65 7.26 4.49 2.97
CA GLU A 65 8.51 4.88 3.63
C GLU A 65 8.53 4.46 5.10
N GLU A 66 7.41 4.60 5.81
CA GLU A 66 7.26 4.07 7.17
C GLU A 66 7.46 2.55 7.19
N ARG A 67 6.83 1.84 6.25
CA ARG A 67 6.99 0.39 6.14
C ARG A 67 8.43 -0.03 5.81
N GLN A 68 9.10 0.72 4.94
CA GLN A 68 10.51 0.49 4.59
C GLN A 68 11.41 0.64 5.81
N LYS A 69 11.22 1.69 6.63
CA LYS A 69 11.97 1.90 7.87
C LYS A 69 11.80 0.75 8.85
N GLU A 70 10.57 0.26 9.03
CA GLU A 70 10.30 -0.91 9.87
C GLU A 70 11.02 -2.17 9.38
N ILE A 71 10.98 -2.43 8.07
CA ILE A 71 11.66 -3.59 7.46
C ILE A 71 13.17 -3.48 7.65
N HIS A 72 13.78 -2.32 7.37
CA HIS A 72 15.21 -2.10 7.58
C HIS A 72 15.61 -2.30 9.05
N ARG A 73 14.80 -1.84 10.00
CA ARG A 73 15.05 -2.06 11.44
C ARG A 73 15.08 -3.56 11.78
N VAL A 74 14.13 -4.34 11.28
CA VAL A 74 14.07 -5.79 11.55
C VAL A 74 15.22 -6.53 10.87
N LEU A 75 15.59 -6.15 9.65
CA LEU A 75 16.75 -6.73 8.96
C LEU A 75 18.07 -6.44 9.69
N GLY A 76 18.24 -5.23 10.22
CA GLY A 76 19.40 -4.89 11.05
C GLY A 76 19.49 -5.79 12.28
N ALA A 77 18.41 -5.93 13.04
CA ALA A 77 18.37 -6.81 14.21
C ALA A 77 18.66 -8.28 13.88
N LEU A 78 18.17 -8.79 12.73
CA LEU A 78 18.49 -10.15 12.29
C LEU A 78 19.96 -10.34 11.90
N THR A 79 20.60 -9.28 11.38
CA THR A 79 22.03 -9.32 11.01
C THR A 79 22.89 -9.38 12.27
N GLU A 80 22.61 -8.54 13.26
CA GLU A 80 23.32 -8.52 14.56
C GLU A 80 23.23 -9.87 15.28
N LEU A 81 22.03 -10.49 15.31
CA LEU A 81 21.85 -11.83 15.89
C LEU A 81 22.64 -12.93 15.15
N GLY A 82 22.82 -12.79 13.84
CA GLY A 82 23.60 -13.72 13.03
C GLY A 82 25.10 -13.59 13.27
N GLU A 83 25.59 -12.38 13.55
CA GLU A 83 26.99 -12.08 13.87
C GLU A 83 27.37 -12.55 15.28
N GLU A 84 26.46 -12.48 16.25
CA GLU A 84 26.69 -12.98 17.62
C GLU A 84 26.72 -14.52 17.70
N ALA A 85 26.15 -15.21 16.72
CA ALA A 85 26.06 -16.67 16.67
C ALA A 85 27.19 -17.34 15.86
N ALA A 86 28.08 -16.57 15.24
CA ALA A 86 29.18 -17.02 14.38
C ALA A 86 30.54 -16.87 15.06
#